data_AF-A0A2M6NZP5-F1
#
_entry.id   AF-A0A2M6NZP5-F1
#
_cell.length_a   1.000
_cell.length_b   1.000
_cell.length_c   1.000
_cell.angle_alpha   90.00
_cell.angle_beta   90.00
_cell.angle_gamma   90.00
#
_symmetry.space_group_name_H-M   'P 1'
#
loop_
_entity.id
_entity.type
_entity.pdbx_description
1 polymer ?
#
loop_
_entity_poly.entity_id
_entity_poly.type
_entity_poly.pdbx_seq_one_letter_code
_entity_poly.pdbx_strand_id
1 'polypeptide(L)'
;KPQGFLFLKTLCLDGDKNAKNLLKQSPGPEPHTYIMKEIHLTEKVFTRQEIIDLYSPHFTILELTKKESYTRMNNKSYKRFFWLGYFQHKI
;
A
#
# COMPACT_ATOMS: atom_id res chain seq x y z
N LYS A 1 20.76 -4.82 5.82
CA LYS A 1 21.71 -5.29 6.86
C LYS A 1 21.21 -6.64 7.36
N PRO A 2 22.12 -7.56 7.68
CA PRO A 2 21.78 -8.77 8.38
C PRO A 2 20.88 -8.60 9.58
N GLN A 3 19.84 -9.42 9.63
CA GLN A 3 18.80 -9.42 10.67
C GLN A 3 18.11 -8.06 10.88
N GLY A 4 18.22 -7.13 9.93
CA GLY A 4 17.62 -5.81 10.03
C GLY A 4 16.10 -5.86 9.98
N PHE A 5 15.47 -4.93 10.69
CA PHE A 5 14.01 -4.77 10.67
C PHE A 5 13.60 -3.74 9.62
N LEU A 6 12.52 -4.06 8.90
CA LEU A 6 11.82 -3.16 8.01
C LEU A 6 10.40 -2.96 8.54
N PHE A 7 10.02 -1.70 8.73
CA PHE A 7 8.64 -1.31 8.92
C PHE A 7 8.08 -0.79 7.60
N LEU A 8 7.01 -1.41 7.11
CA LEU A 8 6.30 -1.00 5.90
C LEU A 8 4.97 -0.36 6.29
N LYS A 9 4.71 0.81 5.73
CA LYS A 9 3.36 1.39 5.65
C LYS A 9 3.06 1.67 4.18
N THR A 10 2.10 0.97 3.61
CA THR A 10 1.69 1.15 2.21
C THR A 10 0.16 1.10 2.06
N LEU A 11 -0.37 1.51 0.92
CA LEU A 11 -1.80 1.60 0.68
C LEU A 11 -2.41 0.22 0.40
N CYS A 12 -3.62 0.01 0.92
CA CYS A 12 -4.32 -1.25 0.84
C CYS A 12 -5.42 -1.20 -0.23
N LEU A 13 -5.47 -2.23 -1.08
CA LEU A 13 -6.57 -2.48 -2.00
C LEU A 13 -7.68 -3.33 -1.35
N ASP A 14 -7.31 -4.21 -0.42
CA ASP A 14 -8.19 -5.23 0.14
C ASP A 14 -9.25 -4.66 1.08
N GLY A 15 -10.44 -4.44 0.52
CA GLY A 15 -11.60 -3.90 1.23
C GLY A 15 -11.70 -2.37 1.15
N ASP A 16 -10.75 -1.70 0.50
CA ASP A 16 -10.79 -0.25 0.30
C ASP A 16 -11.64 0.10 -0.94
N LYS A 17 -12.88 0.50 -0.69
CA LYS A 17 -13.82 0.92 -1.75
C LYS A 17 -13.32 2.15 -2.50
N ASN A 18 -12.62 3.06 -1.82
CA ASN A 18 -12.12 4.29 -2.41
C ASN A 18 -10.97 4.01 -3.38
N ALA A 19 -10.01 3.17 -2.96
CA ALA A 19 -8.94 2.68 -3.85
C ALA A 19 -9.51 2.01 -5.10
N LYS A 20 -10.49 1.11 -4.95
CA LYS A 20 -11.16 0.44 -6.08
C LYS A 20 -11.83 1.42 -7.05
N ASN A 21 -12.42 2.50 -6.53
CA ASN A 21 -13.03 3.53 -7.37
C ASN A 21 -11.97 4.35 -8.12
N LEU A 22 -10.87 4.70 -7.46
CA LEU A 22 -9.77 5.45 -8.07
C LEU A 22 -9.11 4.66 -9.22
N LEU A 23 -8.90 3.36 -9.03
CA LEU A 23 -8.41 2.47 -10.09
C LEU A 23 -9.31 2.46 -11.34
N LYS A 24 -10.63 2.62 -11.17
CA LYS A 24 -11.58 2.68 -12.30
C LYS A 24 -11.62 4.05 -12.95
N GLN A 25 -11.56 5.11 -12.16
CA GLN A 25 -11.77 6.48 -12.62
C GLN A 25 -10.52 7.11 -13.23
N SER A 26 -9.34 6.73 -12.76
CA SER A 26 -8.06 7.28 -13.20
C SER A 26 -6.99 6.18 -13.23
N PRO A 27 -7.17 5.13 -14.05
CA PRO A 27 -6.26 4.00 -14.08
C PRO A 27 -4.84 4.44 -14.44
N GLY A 28 -3.85 3.89 -13.73
CA GLY A 28 -2.44 4.05 -14.05
C GLY A 28 -1.96 3.00 -15.06
N PRO A 29 -0.72 3.13 -15.54
CA PRO A 29 -0.15 2.25 -16.56
C PRO A 29 0.15 0.83 -16.06
N GLU A 30 0.27 0.64 -14.74
CA GLU A 30 0.62 -0.64 -14.12
C GLU A 30 -0.56 -1.22 -13.31
N PRO A 31 -0.60 -2.56 -13.09
CA PRO A 31 -1.61 -3.19 -12.26
C PRO A 31 -1.71 -2.57 -10.86
N HIS A 32 -2.94 -2.31 -10.44
CA HIS A 32 -3.27 -1.70 -9.15
C HIS A 32 -2.62 -0.33 -8.94
N THR A 33 -2.45 0.44 -10.01
CA THR A 33 -2.03 1.85 -9.94
C THR A 33 -3.13 2.79 -10.42
N TYR A 34 -3.17 4.01 -9.86
CA TYR A 34 -4.04 5.10 -10.31
C TYR A 34 -3.27 6.42 -10.38
N ILE A 35 -3.72 7.33 -11.23
CA ILE A 35 -3.09 8.64 -11.44
C ILE A 35 -3.82 9.70 -10.63
N MET A 36 -3.11 10.36 -9.72
CA MET A 36 -3.52 11.57 -9.04
C MET A 36 -3.25 12.79 -9.92
N LYS A 37 -4.24 13.15 -10.75
CA LYS A 37 -4.10 14.20 -11.77
C LYS A 37 -3.65 15.56 -11.22
N GLU A 38 -4.11 15.92 -10.01
CA GLU A 38 -3.80 17.22 -9.39
C GLU A 38 -2.31 17.42 -9.09
N ILE A 39 -1.57 16.33 -8.85
CA ILE A 39 -0.15 16.36 -8.49
C ILE A 39 0.73 15.54 -9.44
N HIS A 40 0.15 15.08 -10.55
CA HIS A 40 0.80 14.25 -11.57
C HIS A 40 1.58 13.04 -10.99
N LEU A 41 1.01 12.38 -9.97
CA LEU A 41 1.60 11.23 -9.29
C LEU A 41 0.85 9.95 -9.65
N THR A 42 1.57 8.88 -9.97
CA THR A 42 1.01 7.53 -10.04
C THR A 42 1.18 6.84 -8.69
N GLU A 43 0.09 6.40 -8.09
CA GLU A 43 0.07 5.75 -6.78
C GLU A 43 -0.30 4.26 -6.93
N LYS A 44 0.42 3.37 -6.26
CA LYS A 44 0.12 1.93 -6.21
C LYS A 44 -0.60 1.57 -4.92
N VAL A 45 -1.65 0.75 -5.05
CA VAL A 45 -2.32 0.10 -3.93
C VAL A 45 -2.03 -1.39 -3.98
N PHE A 46 -1.88 -2.01 -2.82
CA PHE A 46 -1.44 -3.40 -2.72
C PHE A 46 -2.53 -4.28 -2.13
N THR A 47 -2.70 -5.46 -2.71
CA THR A 47 -3.34 -6.60 -2.04
C THR A 47 -2.39 -7.19 -1.00
N ARG A 48 -2.92 -7.99 -0.06
CA ARG A 48 -2.07 -8.70 0.90
C ARG A 48 -1.08 -9.63 0.19
N GLN A 49 -1.55 -10.31 -0.86
CA GLN A 49 -0.76 -11.30 -1.58
C GLN A 49 0.42 -10.65 -2.31
N GLU A 50 0.22 -9.50 -2.96
CA GLU A 50 1.33 -8.77 -3.62
C GLU A 50 2.44 -8.40 -2.62
N ILE A 51 2.10 -8.02 -1.38
CA ILE A 51 3.12 -7.75 -0.35
C ILE A 51 3.86 -9.04 0.03
N ILE A 52 3.13 -10.14 0.19
CA ILE A 52 3.75 -11.43 0.52
C ILE A 52 4.71 -11.86 -0.57
N ASP A 53 4.28 -11.84 -1.83
CA ASP A 53 5.08 -12.27 -2.97
C ASP A 53 6.32 -11.38 -3.16
N LEU A 54 6.17 -10.07 -2.94
CA LEU A 54 7.26 -9.10 -3.09
C LEU A 54 8.34 -9.25 -2.00
N TYR A 55 7.94 -9.46 -0.74
CA TYR A 55 8.87 -9.41 0.39
C TYR A 55 9.33 -10.79 0.89
N SER A 56 8.53 -11.84 0.76
CA SER A 56 8.88 -13.18 1.27
C SER A 56 10.17 -13.77 0.70
N PRO A 57 10.65 -13.44 -0.53
CA PRO A 57 11.95 -13.90 -1.00
C PRO A 57 13.12 -13.45 -0.11
N HIS A 58 13.05 -12.26 0.47
CA HIS A 58 14.17 -11.64 1.20
C HIS A 58 13.91 -11.43 2.70
N PHE A 59 12.64 -11.42 3.11
CA PHE A 59 12.21 -11.11 4.46
C PHE A 59 11.32 -12.19 5.06
N THR A 60 11.43 -12.38 6.35
CA THR A 60 10.42 -13.04 7.18
C THR A 60 9.38 -12.00 7.57
N ILE A 61 8.12 -12.23 7.23
CA ILE A 61 7.00 -11.35 7.59
C ILE A 61 6.58 -11.70 9.01
N LEU A 62 6.90 -10.83 9.97
CA LEU A 62 6.55 -11.02 11.38
C LEU A 62 5.09 -10.64 11.64
N GLU A 63 4.65 -9.55 11.01
CA GLU A 63 3.28 -9.07 11.10
C GLU A 63 2.90 -8.37 9.79
N LEU A 64 1.64 -8.50 9.37
CA LEU A 64 1.04 -7.73 8.28
C LEU A 64 -0.44 -7.50 8.56
N THR A 65 -0.77 -6.31 9.06
CA THR A 65 -2.11 -5.93 9.53
C THR A 65 -2.68 -4.76 8.74
N LYS A 66 -4.01 -4.67 8.70
CA LYS A 66 -4.71 -3.53 8.09
C LYS A 66 -4.90 -2.42 9.12
N LYS A 67 -4.75 -1.18 8.67
CA LYS A 67 -5.07 0.01 9.44
C LYS A 67 -5.97 0.95 8.64
N GLU A 68 -7.04 1.39 9.26
CA GLU A 68 -7.84 2.50 8.74
C GLU A 68 -7.23 3.83 9.21
N SER A 69 -7.17 4.82 8.31
CA SER A 69 -6.73 6.17 8.66
C SER A 69 -7.37 7.21 7.72
N TYR A 70 -7.39 8.45 8.18
CA TYR A 70 -7.85 9.58 7.38
C TYR A 70 -6.65 10.41 6.96
N THR A 71 -6.39 10.44 5.66
CA THR A 71 -5.36 11.32 5.08
C THR A 71 -6.03 12.62 4.66
N ARG A 72 -5.44 13.75 5.05
CA ARG A 72 -5.94 15.09 4.70
C ARG A 72 -5.17 15.63 3.50
N MET A 73 -5.87 15.97 2.42
CA MET A 73 -5.29 16.52 1.18
C MET A 73 -6.23 17.59 0.64
N ASN A 74 -5.71 18.74 0.20
CA ASN A 74 -6.51 19.84 -0.36
C ASN A 74 -7.70 20.23 0.52
N ASN A 75 -7.45 20.29 1.83
CA ASN A 75 -8.42 20.56 2.90
C ASN A 75 -9.60 19.57 3.00
N LYS A 76 -9.51 18.42 2.34
CA LYS A 76 -10.47 17.30 2.41
C LYS A 76 -9.85 16.10 3.12
N SER A 77 -10.65 15.39 3.90
CA SER A 77 -10.23 14.14 4.55
C SER A 77 -10.69 12.94 3.74
N TYR A 78 -9.76 12.06 3.40
CA TYR A 78 -10.02 10.83 2.65
C TYR A 78 -9.83 9.64 3.57
N LYS A 79 -10.87 8.80 3.69
CA LYS A 79 -10.74 7.49 4.33
C LYS A 79 -9.84 6.62 3.44
N ARG A 80 -8.79 6.06 4.04
CA ARG A 80 -7.78 5.22 3.40
C ARG A 80 -7.49 4.01 4.26
N PHE A 81 -7.31 2.87 3.62
CA PHE A 81 -6.75 1.69 4.27
C PHE A 81 -5.26 1.56 3.95
N PHE A 82 -4.52 1.12 4.94
CA PHE A 82 -3.09 0.88 4.86
C PHE A 82 -2.78 -0.54 5.30
N TRP A 83 -1.75 -1.12 4.69
CA TRP A 83 -1.01 -2.22 5.25
C TRP A 83 0.08 -1.68 6.15
N LEU A 84 0.13 -2.19 7.37
CA LEU A 84 1.27 -2.05 8.27
C LEU A 84 1.94 -3.41 8.36
N GLY A 85 3.23 -3.47 8.11
CA GLY A 85 3.96 -4.72 8.25
C GLY A 85 5.31 -4.54 8.93
N TYR A 86 5.66 -5.54 9.70
CA TYR A 86 6.97 -5.68 10.34
C TYR A 86 7.66 -6.89 9.75
N PHE A 87 8.87 -6.66 9.26
CA PHE A 87 9.63 -7.64 8.49
C PHE A 87 11.03 -7.73 9.06
N GLN A 88 11.61 -8.93 9.03
CA GLN A 88 13.00 -9.16 9.39
C GLN A 88 13.75 -9.70 8.18
N HIS A 89 14.88 -9.09 7.84
CA HIS A 89 15.72 -9.56 6.74
C HIS A 89 16.28 -10.94 7.06
N LYS A 90 16.16 -11.90 6.14
CA LYS A 90 16.53 -13.31 6.37
C LYS A 90 18.03 -13.54 6.50
N ILE A 91 18.85 -12.67 5.90
CA ILE A 91 20.31 -12.78 5.87
C ILE A 91 20.88 -11.58 6.59
#